data_AF-A0A9E2VK24-F1
#
_entry.id   AF-A0A9E2VK24-F1
#
_cell.length_a   1.000
_cell.length_b   1.000
_cell.length_c   1.000
_cell.angle_alpha   90.00
_cell.angle_beta   90.00
_cell.angle_gamma   90.00
#
_symmetry.space_group_name_H-M   'P 1'
#
loop_
_entity.id
_entity.type
_entity.pdbx_description
1 polymer ?
#
loop_
_entity_poly.entity_id
_entity_poly.type
_entity_poly.pdbx_seq_one_letter_code
_entity_poly.pdbx_strand_id
1 'polypeptide(L)'
;LQEKRLKTRFVYFDPASCSSTCPPSAQFGDIRLQIYHPTKSLVGATPKNAHDADLVVRASYGKESILLAGDLGEEHEQEMLAACPPPDCSLQSDILQVPHHGSNTGLSPPFLSAVQPSVALIPVGAGNTFGHPGTLTLQKLAEARIPVYRTDQQGQIHLVLYPDHFTVKIKKPG
;
A
#
# COMPACT_ATOMS: atom_id res chain seq x y z
N LEU A 1 23.88 11.96 15.34
CA LEU A 1 22.97 10.89 14.89
C LEU A 1 23.83 9.70 14.50
N GLN A 2 23.92 8.68 15.35
CA GLN A 2 24.66 7.47 15.01
C GLN A 2 23.80 6.62 14.07
N GLU A 3 24.29 6.37 12.87
CA GLU A 3 23.73 5.37 11.96
C GLU A 3 23.88 4.00 12.60
N LYS A 4 22.82 3.51 13.23
CA LYS A 4 22.74 2.11 13.63
C LYS A 4 22.66 1.29 12.34
N ARG A 5 23.80 0.68 11.99
CA ARG A 5 23.95 -0.34 10.96
C ARG A 5 22.81 -1.36 11.12
N LEU A 6 21.84 -1.36 10.20
CA LEU A 6 20.82 -2.40 10.11
C LEU A 6 21.55 -3.73 10.00
N LYS A 7 21.53 -4.55 11.06
CA LYS A 7 22.01 -5.92 10.99
C LYS A 7 21.03 -6.66 10.11
N THR A 8 21.35 -6.79 8.83
CA THR A 8 20.58 -7.61 7.89
C THR A 8 20.45 -9.01 8.47
N ARG A 9 19.24 -9.34 8.93
CA ARG A 9 18.83 -10.69 9.31
C ARG A 9 18.02 -11.25 8.15
N PHE A 10 18.27 -12.51 7.86
CA PHE A 10 17.87 -13.28 6.69
C PHE A 10 16.43 -13.04 6.21
N VAL A 11 16.26 -13.06 4.88
CA VAL A 11 14.96 -13.24 4.24
C VAL A 11 14.50 -14.66 4.54
N TYR A 12 13.56 -14.81 5.46
CA TYR A 12 12.87 -16.08 5.67
C TYR A 12 11.71 -16.17 4.67
N PHE A 13 11.84 -17.04 3.68
CA PHE A 13 10.67 -17.66 3.07
C PHE A 13 10.34 -18.85 3.97
N ASP A 14 9.37 -18.71 4.87
CA ASP A 14 8.89 -19.84 5.68
C ASP A 14 7.69 -20.48 4.96
N PRO A 15 7.88 -21.57 4.19
CA PRO A 15 6.79 -22.28 3.54
C PRO A 15 5.95 -23.11 4.53
N ALA A 16 6.39 -23.31 5.78
CA ALA A 16 5.76 -24.24 6.73
C ALA A 16 4.61 -23.61 7.53
N SER A 17 4.48 -22.27 7.54
CA SER A 17 3.37 -21.56 8.21
C SER A 17 2.32 -20.99 7.24
N CYS A 18 2.50 -21.15 5.93
CA CYS A 18 1.58 -20.62 4.92
C CYS A 18 0.54 -21.66 4.55
N SER A 19 -0.73 -21.38 4.85
CA SER A 19 -1.82 -21.87 3.98
C SER A 19 -1.58 -21.34 2.56
N SER A 20 -2.15 -21.99 1.55
CA SER A 20 -2.06 -21.56 0.14
C SER A 20 -2.61 -20.14 -0.14
N THR A 21 -3.14 -19.47 0.87
CA THR A 21 -3.78 -18.15 0.85
C THR A 21 -2.93 -17.05 1.51
N CYS A 22 -1.77 -17.38 2.09
CA CYS A 22 -0.91 -16.39 2.76
C CYS A 22 0.07 -15.74 1.77
N PRO A 23 0.17 -14.40 1.71
CA PRO A 23 1.03 -13.69 0.77
C PRO A 23 2.50 -13.98 1.05
N PRO A 24 3.35 -14.12 0.01
CA PRO A 24 4.79 -14.20 0.18
C PRO A 24 5.29 -13.07 1.08
N SER A 25 6.18 -13.39 2.03
CA SER A 25 6.68 -12.40 2.98
C SER A 25 8.17 -12.49 3.21
N ALA A 26 8.78 -11.38 3.62
CA ALA A 26 10.18 -11.23 3.95
C ALA A 26 10.34 -10.39 5.21
N GLN A 27 11.31 -10.73 6.05
CA GLN A 27 11.61 -10.01 7.29
C GLN A 27 12.95 -9.28 7.18
N PHE A 28 12.98 -7.99 7.55
CA PHE A 28 14.17 -7.15 7.60
C PHE A 28 14.29 -6.49 8.98
N GLY A 29 15.03 -7.13 9.89
CA GLY A 29 15.02 -6.72 11.30
C GLY A 29 13.62 -6.92 11.89
N ASP A 30 13.01 -5.85 12.39
CA ASP A 30 11.64 -5.87 12.95
C ASP A 30 10.57 -5.47 11.92
N ILE A 31 10.98 -5.20 10.68
CA ILE A 31 10.06 -4.86 9.59
C ILE A 31 9.68 -6.12 8.83
N ARG A 32 8.38 -6.38 8.69
CA ARG A 32 7.84 -7.45 7.84
C ARG A 32 7.26 -6.84 6.57
N LEU A 33 7.68 -7.36 5.42
CA LEU A 33 7.12 -7.06 4.11
C LEU A 33 6.28 -8.24 3.64
N GLN A 34 5.07 -7.98 3.13
CA GLN A 34 4.17 -8.96 2.53
C GLN A 34 3.80 -8.48 1.13
N ILE A 35 3.85 -9.37 0.14
CA ILE A 35 3.59 -9.05 -1.27
C ILE A 35 2.23 -9.64 -1.65
N TYR A 36 1.30 -8.79 -2.10
CA TYR A 36 -0.06 -9.21 -2.46
C TYR A 36 -0.31 -9.18 -3.98
N HIS A 37 0.42 -8.36 -4.72
CA HIS A 37 0.37 -8.31 -6.17
C HIS A 37 1.80 -8.27 -6.74
N PRO A 38 2.10 -8.99 -7.83
CA PRO A 38 1.21 -9.87 -8.58
C PRO A 38 0.77 -11.10 -7.79
N THR A 39 -0.49 -11.53 -7.95
CA THR A 39 -1.06 -12.70 -7.24
C THR A 39 -0.53 -14.03 -7.78
N LYS A 40 0.11 -14.00 -8.96
CA LYS A 40 0.69 -15.14 -9.66
C LYS A 40 2.13 -14.83 -10.08
N SER A 41 2.95 -15.85 -10.21
CA SER A 41 4.30 -15.70 -10.76
C SER A 41 4.25 -15.15 -12.18
N LEU A 42 5.02 -14.11 -12.45
CA LEU A 42 5.19 -13.53 -13.80
C LEU A 42 6.35 -14.18 -14.57
N VAL A 43 7.03 -15.18 -14.00
CA VAL A 43 8.15 -15.88 -14.68
C VAL A 43 7.63 -16.55 -15.96
N GLY A 44 8.16 -16.12 -17.11
CA GLY A 44 7.73 -16.62 -18.41
C GLY A 44 6.40 -16.05 -18.92
N ALA A 45 5.79 -15.10 -18.19
CA ALA A 45 4.60 -14.39 -18.62
C ALA A 45 4.97 -13.05 -19.27
N THR A 46 4.13 -12.58 -20.21
CA THR A 46 4.18 -11.22 -20.74
C THR A 46 2.98 -10.46 -20.18
N PRO A 47 3.17 -9.48 -19.28
CA PRO A 47 2.10 -8.60 -18.81
C PRO A 47 1.40 -7.92 -19.99
N LYS A 48 0.07 -7.82 -19.96
CA LYS A 48 -0.69 -7.18 -21.05
C LYS A 48 -0.55 -5.66 -21.00
N ASN A 49 -0.39 -5.12 -19.80
CA ASN A 49 -0.19 -3.70 -19.53
C ASN A 49 0.69 -3.52 -18.27
N ALA A 50 0.99 -2.27 -17.90
CA ALA A 50 1.85 -1.97 -16.77
C ALA A 50 1.24 -2.37 -15.41
N HIS A 51 -0.10 -2.31 -15.27
CA HIS A 51 -0.81 -2.62 -14.02
C HIS A 51 -0.74 -4.10 -13.66
N ASP A 52 -0.70 -4.99 -14.66
CA ASP A 52 -0.52 -6.43 -14.47
C ASP A 52 0.80 -6.78 -13.75
N ALA A 53 1.78 -5.86 -13.76
CA ALA A 53 3.07 -6.01 -13.11
C ALA A 53 3.25 -5.09 -11.89
N ASP A 54 2.19 -4.40 -11.45
CA ASP A 54 2.26 -3.56 -10.25
C ASP A 54 2.68 -4.37 -9.04
N LEU A 55 3.44 -3.76 -8.14
CA LEU A 55 3.88 -4.41 -6.92
C LEU A 55 3.10 -3.83 -5.74
N VAL A 56 2.24 -4.65 -5.13
CA VAL A 56 1.52 -4.25 -3.92
C VAL A 56 2.19 -4.86 -2.71
N VAL A 57 2.73 -3.99 -1.86
CA VAL A 57 3.49 -4.39 -0.67
C VAL A 57 2.85 -3.82 0.58
N ARG A 58 2.59 -4.68 1.56
CA ARG A 58 2.32 -4.27 2.92
C ARG A 58 3.62 -4.32 3.72
N ALA A 59 4.02 -3.19 4.29
CA ALA A 59 5.11 -3.13 5.26
C ALA A 59 4.52 -2.95 6.66
N SER A 60 5.00 -3.72 7.63
CA SER A 60 4.58 -3.61 9.03
C SER A 60 5.78 -3.53 9.96
N TYR A 61 5.65 -2.72 11.01
CA TYR A 61 6.66 -2.53 12.04
C TYR A 61 5.97 -2.36 13.40
N GLY A 62 6.13 -3.36 14.27
CA GLY A 62 5.36 -3.44 15.52
C GLY A 62 3.87 -3.55 15.24
N LYS A 63 3.09 -2.58 15.72
CA LYS A 63 1.63 -2.50 15.55
C LYS A 63 1.20 -1.75 14.30
N GLU A 64 2.12 -1.03 13.67
CA GLU A 64 1.82 -0.12 12.56
C GLU A 64 2.11 -0.76 11.20
N SER A 65 1.38 -0.31 10.20
CA SER A 65 1.47 -0.85 8.85
C SER A 65 1.08 0.14 7.76
N ILE A 66 1.69 -0.03 6.60
CA ILE A 66 1.39 0.71 5.38
C ILE A 66 1.19 -0.26 4.22
N LEU A 67 0.13 -0.04 3.43
CA LEU A 67 -0.06 -0.68 2.13
C LEU A 67 0.38 0.29 1.03
N LEU A 68 1.41 -0.11 0.30
CA LEU A 68 1.90 0.57 -0.89
C LEU A 68 1.23 -0.06 -2.11
N ALA A 69 0.15 0.55 -2.60
CA ALA A 69 -0.71 -0.04 -3.63
C ALA A 69 -0.29 0.29 -5.07
N GLY A 70 0.79 1.07 -5.29
CA GLY A 70 1.26 1.37 -6.65
C GLY A 70 0.20 2.03 -7.53
N ASP A 71 0.14 1.63 -8.80
CA ASP A 71 -0.88 2.08 -9.77
C ASP A 71 -2.00 1.04 -10.01
N LEU A 72 -2.21 0.17 -9.01
CA LEU A 72 -3.16 -0.95 -9.07
C LEU A 72 -4.55 -0.49 -9.55
N GLY A 73 -5.11 -1.22 -10.52
CA GLY A 73 -6.48 -1.01 -10.99
C GLY A 73 -7.50 -1.89 -10.26
N GLU A 74 -8.79 -1.56 -10.36
CA GLU A 74 -9.87 -2.29 -9.66
C GLU A 74 -9.93 -3.79 -9.99
N GLU A 75 -9.55 -4.20 -11.21
CA GLU A 75 -9.46 -5.63 -11.58
C GLU A 75 -8.49 -6.37 -10.66
N HIS A 76 -7.30 -5.82 -10.47
CA HIS A 76 -6.27 -6.41 -9.62
C HIS A 76 -6.56 -6.27 -8.12
N GLU A 77 -7.32 -5.24 -7.70
CA GLU A 77 -7.88 -5.18 -6.34
C GLU A 77 -8.78 -6.40 -6.07
N GLN A 78 -9.67 -6.75 -7.01
CA GLN A 78 -10.56 -7.89 -6.89
C GLN A 78 -9.79 -9.21 -6.87
N GLU A 79 -8.79 -9.36 -7.74
CA GLU A 79 -7.91 -10.53 -7.73
C GLU A 79 -7.20 -10.71 -6.38
N MET A 80 -6.68 -9.62 -5.81
CA MET A 80 -6.05 -9.64 -4.49
C MET A 80 -7.04 -10.05 -3.39
N LEU A 81 -8.24 -9.48 -3.38
CA LEU A 81 -9.27 -9.83 -2.40
C LEU A 81 -9.68 -11.30 -2.48
N ALA A 82 -9.77 -11.86 -3.69
CA ALA A 82 -10.07 -13.27 -3.91
C ALA A 82 -8.92 -14.18 -3.48
N ALA A 83 -7.67 -13.77 -3.68
CA ALA A 83 -6.48 -14.52 -3.28
C ALA A 83 -6.18 -14.45 -1.78
N CYS A 84 -6.73 -13.43 -1.08
CA CYS A 84 -6.49 -13.12 0.33
C CYS A 84 -7.80 -13.07 1.14
N PRO A 85 -8.56 -14.18 1.26
CA PRO A 85 -9.78 -14.18 2.04
C PRO A 85 -9.48 -14.15 3.56
N PRO A 86 -10.24 -13.39 4.37
CA PRO A 86 -10.20 -13.50 5.82
C PRO A 86 -10.68 -14.90 6.31
N PRO A 87 -10.17 -15.42 7.46
CA PRO A 87 -9.15 -14.82 8.33
C PRO A 87 -7.70 -15.15 7.91
N ASP A 88 -7.52 -15.98 6.88
CA ASP A 88 -6.21 -16.54 6.49
C ASP A 88 -5.23 -15.47 6.00
N CYS A 89 -5.76 -14.36 5.50
CA CYS A 89 -5.01 -13.25 5.00
C CYS A 89 -5.75 -11.93 5.31
N SER A 90 -4.98 -10.85 5.52
CA SER A 90 -5.53 -9.52 5.84
C SER A 90 -4.79 -8.45 5.07
N LEU A 91 -5.54 -7.54 4.44
CA LEU A 91 -5.03 -6.32 3.81
C LEU A 91 -5.02 -5.12 4.78
N GLN A 92 -5.49 -5.32 6.02
CA GLN A 92 -5.64 -4.25 6.99
C GLN A 92 -4.32 -3.51 7.20
N SER A 93 -4.34 -2.20 6.99
CA SER A 93 -3.16 -1.35 7.09
C SER A 93 -3.53 0.01 7.64
N ASP A 94 -2.75 0.54 8.58
CA ASP A 94 -3.02 1.84 9.22
C ASP A 94 -2.94 3.00 8.23
N ILE A 95 -2.11 2.83 7.20
CA ILE A 95 -1.86 3.81 6.15
C ILE A 95 -2.05 3.16 4.78
N LEU A 96 -2.76 3.84 3.89
CA LEU A 96 -2.88 3.46 2.50
C LEU A 96 -2.19 4.49 1.61
N GLN A 97 -1.19 4.07 0.83
CA GLN A 97 -0.87 4.80 -0.40
C GLN A 97 -1.98 4.51 -1.40
N VAL A 98 -2.80 5.52 -1.69
CA VAL A 98 -3.94 5.38 -2.59
C VAL A 98 -3.43 4.97 -3.98
N PRO A 99 -3.98 3.89 -4.55
CA PRO A 99 -3.57 3.39 -5.85
C PRO A 99 -3.81 4.40 -6.97
N HIS A 100 -3.00 4.29 -8.03
CA HIS A 100 -3.20 4.97 -9.31
C HIS A 100 -3.35 6.48 -9.17
N HIS A 101 -2.51 7.09 -8.34
CA HIS A 101 -2.54 8.52 -8.01
C HIS A 101 -3.91 9.04 -7.53
N GLY A 102 -4.80 8.16 -7.05
CA GLY A 102 -6.17 8.49 -6.69
C GLY A 102 -7.13 8.66 -7.88
N SER A 103 -6.91 7.96 -8.99
CA SER A 103 -7.88 7.87 -10.09
C SER A 103 -9.26 7.42 -9.61
N ASN A 104 -10.32 7.85 -10.32
CA ASN A 104 -11.71 7.47 -10.02
C ASN A 104 -11.94 5.95 -10.07
N THR A 105 -11.12 5.24 -10.84
CA THR A 105 -11.11 3.79 -11.02
C THR A 105 -9.92 3.12 -10.34
N GLY A 106 -9.27 3.82 -9.41
CA GLY A 106 -8.12 3.28 -8.69
C GLY A 106 -8.51 2.63 -7.36
N LEU A 107 -9.61 3.06 -6.75
CA LEU A 107 -9.97 2.71 -5.38
C LEU A 107 -11.41 2.20 -5.27
N SER A 108 -11.63 0.89 -5.22
CA SER A 108 -12.98 0.33 -5.05
C SER A 108 -13.43 0.33 -3.58
N PRO A 109 -14.76 0.42 -3.30
CA PRO A 109 -15.27 0.31 -1.94
C PRO A 109 -14.91 -1.02 -1.22
N PRO A 110 -14.96 -2.20 -1.89
CA PRO A 110 -14.53 -3.46 -1.26
C PRO A 110 -13.05 -3.43 -0.84
N PHE A 111 -12.16 -2.89 -1.69
CA PHE A 111 -10.75 -2.76 -1.36
C PHE A 111 -10.53 -1.82 -0.19
N LEU A 112 -11.15 -0.63 -0.20
CA LEU A 112 -11.07 0.32 0.92
C LEU A 112 -11.57 -0.30 2.23
N SER A 113 -12.65 -1.09 2.16
CA SER A 113 -13.20 -1.80 3.31
C SER A 113 -12.32 -2.95 3.80
N ALA A 114 -11.47 -3.54 2.95
CA ALA A 114 -10.51 -4.56 3.36
C ALA A 114 -9.25 -3.95 4.00
N VAL A 115 -8.80 -2.80 3.50
CA VAL A 115 -7.60 -2.11 3.99
C VAL A 115 -7.87 -1.36 5.30
N GLN A 116 -9.05 -0.74 5.46
CA GLN A 116 -9.45 0.03 6.65
C GLN A 116 -8.38 1.01 7.17
N PRO A 117 -7.84 1.90 6.32
CA PRO A 117 -6.76 2.78 6.74
C PRO A 117 -7.26 3.91 7.63
N SER A 118 -6.42 4.29 8.60
CA SER A 118 -6.61 5.49 9.42
C SER A 118 -6.18 6.76 8.70
N VAL A 119 -5.31 6.66 7.69
CA VAL A 119 -4.80 7.76 6.86
C VAL A 119 -4.59 7.30 5.41
N ALA A 120 -4.91 8.16 4.45
CA ALA A 120 -4.63 7.96 3.03
C ALA A 120 -3.57 8.96 2.51
N LEU A 121 -2.60 8.44 1.78
CA LEU A 121 -1.57 9.21 1.07
C LEU A 121 -1.82 9.14 -0.43
N ILE A 122 -1.90 10.27 -1.11
CA ILE A 122 -2.07 10.34 -2.56
C ILE A 122 -0.81 10.97 -3.16
N PRO A 123 0.11 10.16 -3.73
CA PRO A 123 1.22 10.66 -4.52
C PRO A 123 0.67 11.17 -5.85
N VAL A 124 0.70 12.47 -6.07
CA VAL A 124 0.23 13.15 -7.28
C VAL A 124 1.07 14.41 -7.54
N GLY A 125 1.35 14.70 -8.81
CA GLY A 125 2.14 15.86 -9.22
C GLY A 125 1.34 17.17 -9.17
N ALA A 126 2.02 18.27 -8.81
CA ALA A 126 1.45 19.60 -9.00
C ALA A 126 1.22 19.89 -10.50
N GLY A 127 0.06 20.45 -10.85
CA GLY A 127 -0.29 20.70 -12.25
C GLY A 127 -0.61 19.43 -13.06
N ASN A 128 -0.93 18.32 -12.39
CA ASN A 128 -1.33 17.07 -13.03
C ASN A 128 -2.50 17.28 -14.01
N THR A 129 -2.29 16.91 -15.28
CA THR A 129 -3.28 17.03 -16.36
C THR A 129 -4.17 15.79 -16.52
N PHE A 130 -3.86 14.67 -15.85
CA PHE A 130 -4.67 13.45 -15.88
C PHE A 130 -6.00 13.57 -15.11
N GLY A 131 -6.20 14.67 -14.39
CA GLY A 131 -7.41 14.89 -13.57
C GLY A 131 -7.42 14.08 -12.26
N HIS A 132 -6.26 13.63 -11.80
CA HIS A 132 -6.10 12.95 -10.51
C HIS A 132 -5.64 13.92 -9.41
N PRO A 133 -6.01 13.68 -8.14
CA PRO A 133 -6.95 12.66 -7.69
C PRO A 133 -8.38 12.98 -8.17
N GLY A 134 -9.09 11.94 -8.58
CA GLY A 134 -10.45 12.06 -9.08
C GLY A 134 -11.44 12.36 -7.95
N THR A 135 -12.53 13.04 -8.30
CA THR A 135 -13.56 13.45 -7.35
C THR A 135 -14.24 12.27 -6.66
N LEU A 136 -14.46 11.15 -7.37
CA LEU A 136 -15.09 9.96 -6.78
C LEU A 136 -14.19 9.32 -5.72
N THR A 137 -12.88 9.29 -5.95
CA THR A 137 -11.91 8.75 -4.98
C THR A 137 -11.83 9.62 -3.73
N LEU A 138 -11.80 10.94 -3.89
CA LEU A 138 -11.85 11.86 -2.76
C LEU A 138 -13.17 11.74 -1.97
N GLN A 139 -14.30 11.54 -2.64
CA GLN A 139 -15.60 11.30 -2.00
C GLN A 139 -15.60 10.01 -1.18
N LYS A 140 -15.14 8.89 -1.75
CA LYS A 140 -15.03 7.59 -1.04
C LYS A 140 -14.21 7.74 0.25
N LEU A 141 -13.06 8.41 0.18
CA LEU A 141 -12.20 8.65 1.35
C LEU A 141 -12.87 9.58 2.39
N ALA A 142 -13.56 10.63 1.94
CA ALA A 142 -14.28 11.54 2.82
C ALA A 142 -15.47 10.87 3.53
N GLU A 143 -16.25 10.06 2.82
CA GLU A 143 -17.37 9.28 3.37
C GLU A 143 -16.90 8.28 4.42
N ALA A 144 -15.74 7.65 4.19
CA ALA A 144 -15.08 6.78 5.16
C ALA A 144 -14.40 7.56 6.31
N ARG A 145 -14.44 8.90 6.30
CA ARG A 145 -13.79 9.80 7.27
C ARG A 145 -12.28 9.59 7.39
N ILE A 146 -11.63 9.26 6.29
CA ILE A 146 -10.18 9.02 6.23
C ILE A 146 -9.48 10.35 5.89
N PRO A 147 -8.61 10.87 6.77
CA PRO A 147 -7.75 12.01 6.46
C PRO A 147 -6.86 11.72 5.25
N VAL A 148 -6.77 12.70 4.34
CA VAL A 148 -6.03 12.59 3.08
C VAL A 148 -4.83 13.53 3.08
N TYR A 149 -3.65 13.02 2.73
CA TYR A 149 -2.45 13.82 2.45
C TYR A 149 -2.07 13.68 0.97
N ARG A 150 -1.89 14.80 0.27
CA ARG A 150 -1.58 14.86 -1.17
C ARG A 150 -0.29 15.64 -1.43
N THR A 151 0.58 15.07 -2.25
CA THR A 151 1.87 15.72 -2.57
C THR A 151 1.72 16.96 -3.45
N ASP A 152 0.66 17.07 -4.26
CA ASP A 152 0.40 18.26 -5.09
C ASP A 152 0.02 19.49 -4.27
N GLN A 153 -0.61 19.30 -3.10
CA GLN A 153 -1.04 20.39 -2.22
C GLN A 153 -0.03 20.66 -1.09
N GLN A 154 0.61 19.61 -0.57
CA GLN A 154 1.44 19.69 0.64
C GLN A 154 2.94 19.58 0.35
N GLY A 155 3.33 19.27 -0.88
CA GLY A 155 4.72 19.04 -1.25
C GLY A 155 5.22 17.70 -0.71
N GLN A 156 6.40 17.71 -0.10
CA GLN A 156 7.02 16.46 0.37
C GLN A 156 6.36 16.00 1.68
N ILE A 157 5.81 14.78 1.67
CA ILE A 157 5.22 14.13 2.85
C ILE A 157 6.24 13.13 3.42
N HIS A 158 6.57 13.28 4.70
CA HIS A 158 7.46 12.38 5.43
C HIS A 158 6.62 11.50 6.33
N LEU A 159 6.63 10.20 6.05
CA LEU A 159 6.01 9.20 6.90
C LEU A 159 7.10 8.45 7.67
N VAL A 160 6.92 8.30 8.97
CA VAL A 160 7.80 7.49 9.83
C VAL A 160 6.96 6.53 10.65
N LEU A 161 7.26 5.23 10.53
CA LEU A 161 6.69 4.19 11.37
C LEU A 161 7.58 3.95 12.60
N TYR A 162 6.95 3.82 13.75
CA TYR A 162 7.52 3.30 14.99
C TYR A 162 6.76 2.03 15.40
N PRO A 163 7.26 1.23 16.36
CA PRO A 163 6.59 -0.01 16.75
C PRO A 163 5.16 0.15 17.31
N ASP A 164 4.77 1.34 17.75
CA ASP A 164 3.53 1.60 18.50
C ASP A 164 2.76 2.84 18.02
N HIS A 165 3.30 3.56 17.02
CA HIS A 165 2.66 4.71 16.40
C HIS A 165 3.33 5.06 15.07
N PHE A 166 2.69 5.86 14.24
CA PHE A 166 3.32 6.50 13.10
C PHE A 166 3.22 8.01 13.18
N THR A 167 4.04 8.71 12.40
CA THR A 167 3.97 10.17 12.25
C THR A 167 3.95 10.57 10.79
N VAL A 168 3.14 11.58 10.47
CA VAL A 168 3.10 12.23 9.15
C VAL A 168 3.57 13.67 9.33
N LYS A 169 4.63 14.07 8.63
CA LYS A 169 5.16 15.44 8.61
C LYS A 169 5.13 16.00 7.21
N ILE A 170 4.70 17.25 7.09
CA ILE A 170 4.67 17.97 5.81
C ILE A 170 5.89 18.88 5.76
N LYS A 171 6.71 18.74 4.73
CA LYS A 171 7.77 19.69 4.42
C LYS A 171 7.30 20.55 3.24
N LYS A 172 6.88 21.77 3.55
CA LYS A 172 6.52 22.76 2.53
C LYS A 172 7.75 23.04 1.65
N PRO A 173 7.58 23.22 0.32
CA PRO A 173 8.64 23.76 -0.50
C PRO A 173 9.07 25.12 0.07
N GLY A 174 10.37 25.33 0.19
CA GLY A 174 10.95 26.64 0.52
C GLY A 174 10.91 27.59 -0.66
#